data_AF-A0A353RM45-F1
#
_entry.id   AF-A0A353RM45-F1
#
_cell.length_a   1.000
_cell.length_b   1.000
_cell.length_c   1.000
_cell.angle_alpha   90.00
_cell.angle_beta   90.00
_cell.angle_gamma   90.00
#
_symmetry.space_group_name_H-M   'P 1'
#
loop_
_entity.id
_entity.type
_entity.pdbx_description
1 polymer ?
#
loop_
_entity_poly.entity_id
_entity_poly.type
_entity_poly.pdbx_seq_one_letter_code
_entity_poly.pdbx_strand_id
1 'polypeptide(L)'
;FVMRYRIAESKHLLLSRSDLNITCIADLSGFSSPSVFGRAFTQEMSCSPTQWREKEMARKINTHEKIDIFVYPVQKNGQQNERTTCRTASAPES
;
A
#
# COMPACT_ATOMS: atom_id res chain seq x y z
N PHE A 1 16.50 -0.78 -8.81
CA PHE A 1 15.97 0.58 -8.52
C PHE A 1 14.45 0.60 -8.37
N VAL A 2 13.68 0.07 -9.34
CA VAL A 2 12.20 0.09 -9.33
C VAL A 2 11.57 -0.43 -8.04
N MET A 3 12.08 -1.52 -7.46
CA MET A 3 11.43 -2.12 -6.29
C MET A 3 11.44 -1.21 -5.04
N ARG A 4 12.56 -0.51 -4.78
CA ARG A 4 12.63 0.45 -3.68
C ARG A 4 11.64 1.59 -3.86
N TYR A 5 11.48 2.08 -5.09
CA TYR A 5 10.49 3.11 -5.41
C TYR A 5 9.06 2.62 -5.15
N ARG A 6 8.71 1.41 -5.61
CA ARG A 6 7.38 0.81 -5.36
C ARG A 6 7.09 0.64 -3.87
N ILE A 7 8.09 0.24 -3.07
CA ILE A 7 7.94 0.16 -1.63
C ILE A 7 7.75 1.56 -1.01
N ALA A 8 8.55 2.55 -1.42
CA ALA A 8 8.39 3.92 -0.93
C ALA A 8 6.99 4.49 -1.22
N GLU A 9 6.48 4.30 -2.44
CA GLU A 9 5.13 4.71 -2.82
C GLU A 9 4.05 4.00 -1.99
N SER A 10 4.19 2.68 -1.79
CA SER A 10 3.24 1.93 -0.98
C SER A 10 3.15 2.44 0.47
N LYS A 11 4.27 2.86 1.06
CA LYS A 11 4.27 3.49 2.40
C LYS A 11 3.52 4.81 2.39
N HIS A 12 3.72 5.63 1.36
CA HIS A 12 3.00 6.90 1.21
C HIS A 12 1.49 6.67 1.14
N LEU A 13 1.04 5.71 0.34
CA LEU A 13 -0.37 5.34 0.23
C LEU A 13 -0.92 4.76 1.54
N LEU A 14 -0.16 3.92 2.24
CA LEU A 14 -0.55 3.36 3.54
C LEU A 14 -0.81 4.44 4.60
N LEU A 15 -0.11 5.58 4.53
CA LEU A 15 -0.25 6.69 5.48
C LEU A 15 -1.23 7.78 5.05
N SER A 16 -1.32 8.08 3.76
CA SER A 16 -2.16 9.16 3.22
C SER A 16 -3.60 8.71 2.99
N ARG A 17 -3.81 7.43 2.68
CA ARG A 17 -5.09 6.86 2.25
C ARG A 17 -5.44 5.64 3.10
N SER A 18 -5.82 5.89 4.35
CA SER A 18 -6.28 4.82 5.27
C SER A 18 -7.59 4.17 4.82
N ASP A 19 -8.33 4.81 3.92
CA ASP A 19 -9.53 4.30 3.27
C ASP A 19 -9.25 3.17 2.26
N LEU A 20 -8.01 3.04 1.78
CA LEU A 20 -7.65 2.02 0.80
C LEU A 20 -7.27 0.69 1.46
N ASN A 21 -7.76 -0.39 0.87
CA ASN A 21 -7.35 -1.74 1.23
C ASN A 21 -5.92 -2.04 0.72
N ILE A 22 -5.30 -3.07 1.30
CA ILE A 22 -3.91 -3.45 0.99
C ILE A 22 -3.75 -3.89 -0.48
N THR A 23 -4.77 -4.52 -1.06
CA THR A 23 -4.79 -4.95 -2.47
C THR A 23 -4.70 -3.75 -3.42
N CYS A 24 -5.52 -2.72 -3.21
CA CYS A 24 -5.52 -1.48 -3.99
C CYS A 24 -4.18 -0.76 -3.86
N ILE A 25 -3.57 -0.76 -2.66
CA ILE A 25 -2.25 -0.16 -2.46
C ILE A 25 -1.18 -0.92 -3.25
N ALA A 26 -1.23 -2.25 -3.26
CA ALA A 26 -0.31 -3.07 -4.05
C ALA A 26 -0.41 -2.71 -5.55
N ASP A 27 -1.63 -2.61 -6.07
CA ASP A 27 -1.90 -2.27 -7.46
C ASP A 27 -1.40 -0.85 -7.81
N LEU A 28 -1.77 0.15 -7.01
CA LEU A 28 -1.34 1.55 -7.18
C LEU A 28 0.17 1.73 -7.06
N SER A 29 0.84 0.90 -6.26
CA SER A 29 2.30 0.90 -6.12
C SER A 29 3.01 0.15 -7.24
N GLY A 30 2.27 -0.40 -8.22
CA GLY A 30 2.79 -1.09 -9.39
C GLY A 30 3.15 -2.56 -9.16
N PHE A 31 2.59 -3.23 -8.15
CA PHE A 31 2.76 -4.67 -7.97
C PHE A 31 1.74 -5.47 -8.76
N SER A 32 2.19 -6.56 -9.39
CA SER A 32 1.32 -7.46 -10.15
C SER A 32 0.37 -8.28 -9.28
N SER A 33 0.66 -8.43 -7.98
CA SER A 33 -0.26 -9.07 -7.05
C SER A 33 0.00 -8.66 -5.59
N PRO A 34 -1.03 -8.73 -4.72
CA PRO A 34 -0.88 -8.47 -3.28
C PRO A 34 0.12 -9.41 -2.60
N SER A 35 0.24 -10.65 -3.05
CA SER A 35 1.18 -11.63 -2.49
C SER A 35 2.63 -11.25 -2.78
N VAL A 36 2.93 -10.78 -4.00
CA VAL A 36 4.27 -10.29 -4.37
C VAL A 36 4.60 -9.03 -3.57
N PHE A 37 3.63 -8.12 -3.43
CA PHE A 37 3.74 -6.93 -2.60
C PHE A 37 4.06 -7.29 -1.14
N GLY A 38 3.25 -8.16 -0.51
CA GLY A 38 3.43 -8.52 0.89
C GLY A 38 4.81 -9.12 1.17
N ARG A 39 5.30 -9.98 0.28
CA ARG A 39 6.66 -10.56 0.39
C ARG A 39 7.74 -9.49 0.25
N ALA A 40 7.63 -8.61 -0.74
CA ALA A 40 8.63 -7.56 -0.96
C ALA A 40 8.64 -6.55 0.19
N PHE A 41 7.47 -6.17 0.70
CA PHE A 41 7.32 -5.23 1.81
C PHE A 41 7.87 -5.82 3.11
N THR A 42 7.56 -7.09 3.39
CA THR A 42 8.07 -7.77 4.59
C THR A 42 9.59 -7.93 4.55
N GLN A 43 10.16 -8.18 3.37
CA GLN A 43 11.62 -8.24 3.22
C GLN A 43 12.30 -6.89 3.53
N GLU A 44 11.69 -5.78 3.13
CA GLU A 44 12.26 -4.44 3.35
C GLU A 44 11.98 -3.89 4.77
N MET A 45 10.79 -4.11 5.32
CA MET A 45 10.32 -3.51 6.59
C MET A 45 10.31 -4.49 7.77
N SER A 46 10.62 -5.77 7.52
CA SER A 46 10.56 -6.86 8.51
C SER A 46 9.18 -7.08 9.16
N CYS A 47 8.11 -6.51 8.60
CA CYS A 47 6.73 -6.64 9.07
C CYS A 47 5.74 -6.53 7.91
N SER A 48 4.49 -6.99 8.12
CA SER A 48 3.47 -6.91 7.08
C SER A 48 2.98 -5.46 6.85
N PRO A 49 2.47 -5.14 5.65
CA PRO A 49 1.94 -3.80 5.33
C PRO A 49 0.86 -3.31 6.29
N THR A 50 -0.02 -4.21 6.75
CA THR A 50 -1.10 -3.90 7.71
C THR A 50 -0.53 -3.58 9.08
N GLN A 51 0.37 -4.43 9.61
CA GLN A 51 1.03 -4.20 10.89
C GLN A 51 1.85 -2.90 10.88
N TRP A 52 2.52 -2.62 9.76
CA TRP A 52 3.27 -1.38 9.59
C TRP A 52 2.35 -0.17 9.66
N ARG A 53 1.21 -0.20 8.96
CA ARG A 53 0.19 0.86 9.02
C ARG A 53 -0.32 1.08 10.44
N GLU A 54 -0.68 0.01 11.14
CA GLU A 54 -1.18 0.10 12.53
C GLU A 54 -0.14 0.72 13.47
N LYS A 55 1.13 0.30 13.34
CA LYS A 55 2.23 0.84 14.13
C LYS A 55 2.46 2.33 13.88
N GLU A 56 2.43 2.76 12.62
CA GLU A 56 2.63 4.16 12.28
C GLU A 56 1.44 5.05 12.70
N MET A 57 0.20 4.53 12.58
CA MET A 57 -0.98 5.24 13.07
C MET A 57 -0.99 5.35 14.60
N ALA A 58 -0.60 4.28 15.30
CA ALA A 58 -0.42 4.31 16.75
C ALA A 58 0.68 5.31 17.17
N ARG A 59 1.75 5.46 16.37
CA ARG A 59 2.80 6.47 16.57
C ARG A 59 2.26 7.90 16.43
N LYS A 60 1.38 8.15 15.45
CA LYS A 60 0.81 9.49 15.21
C LYS A 60 -0.05 10.00 16.37
N ILE A 61 -0.69 9.11 17.13
CA ILE A 61 -1.56 9.49 18.26
C ILE A 61 -0.76 10.08 19.44
N ASN A 62 0.56 9.83 19.51
CA ASN A 62 1.39 10.27 20.64
C ASN A 62 2.31 11.47 20.34
N THR A 63 2.21 12.10 19.17
CA THR A 63 3.22 13.07 18.68
C THR A 63 2.63 14.42 18.30
N HIS A 64 2.12 15.16 19.27
CA HIS A 64 2.05 16.62 19.18
C HIS A 64 3.46 17.15 19.45
N GLU A 65 4.28 17.37 18.40
CA GLU A 65 5.25 18.50 18.30
C GLU A 65 6.45 18.34 17.34
N LYS A 66 6.75 17.22 16.68
CA LYS A 66 7.91 17.19 15.76
C LYS A 66 7.55 16.67 14.38
N ILE A 67 7.23 17.65 13.54
CA ILE A 67 7.04 17.57 12.11
C ILE A 67 8.39 17.23 11.46
N ASP A 68 8.64 15.95 11.18
CA ASP A 68 9.64 15.59 10.18
C ASP A 68 8.99 15.60 8.80
N ILE A 69 9.08 16.78 8.21
CA ILE A 69 9.02 17.04 6.77
C ILE A 69 10.06 16.14 6.08
N PHE A 70 9.63 14.94 5.71
CA PHE A 70 10.12 14.31 4.48
C PHE A 70 8.92 13.77 3.73
N VAL A 71 8.11 14.73 3.27
CA VAL A 71 7.06 14.52 2.29
C VAL A 71 7.73 14.03 1.02
N TYR A 72 7.66 12.72 0.79
CA TYR A 72 8.02 12.12 -0.49
C TYR A 72 7.28 12.90 -1.60
N PRO A 73 7.98 13.45 -2.61
CA PRO A 73 7.33 14.17 -3.68
C PRO A 73 6.48 13.20 -4.50
N VAL A 74 5.14 13.30 -4.36
CA VAL A 74 4.19 12.52 -5.14
C VAL A 74 4.08 13.15 -6.54
N GLN A 75 4.48 12.41 -7.58
CA GLN A 75 4.26 12.82 -8.97
C GLN A 75 2.85 12.41 -9.38
N LYS A 76 1.91 13.37 -9.34
CA LYS A 76 0.51 13.14 -9.75
C LYS A 76 0.37 13.17 -11.27
N ASN A 77 0.28 11.99 -11.87
CA ASN A 77 -0.35 11.76 -13.17
C ASN A 77 -1.35 10.61 -12.91
N GLY A 78 -2.68 10.66 -13.07
CA GLY A 78 -3.49 11.34 -14.07
C GLY A 78 -4.01 10.31 -15.08
N GLN A 79 -5.06 9.53 -14.72
CA GLN A 79 -6.15 8.92 -15.52
C GLN A 79 -6.64 7.60 -14.87
N GLN A 80 -7.86 7.58 -14.33
CA GLN A 80 -9.12 7.11 -14.96
C GLN A 80 -9.23 5.58 -14.91
N ASN A 81 -10.14 5.08 -14.05
CA ASN A 81 -11.30 4.23 -14.39
C ASN A 81 -10.89 2.98 -15.20
N GLU A 82 -11.22 1.74 -14.81
CA GLU A 82 -12.51 1.14 -15.07
C GLU A 82 -12.85 0.04 -14.04
N ARG A 83 -14.14 0.01 -13.75
CA ARG A 83 -14.90 -0.96 -12.97
C ARG A 83 -14.59 -2.39 -13.44
N THR A 84 -13.91 -3.22 -12.63
CA THR A 84 -13.96 -4.69 -12.82
C THR A 84 -14.41 -5.35 -11.53
N THR A 85 -15.67 -5.73 -11.57
CA THR A 85 -16.39 -6.54 -10.58
C THR A 85 -15.60 -7.79 -10.21
N CYS A 86 -15.48 -8.03 -8.92
CA CYS A 86 -15.33 -9.36 -8.34
C CYS A 86 -16.26 -10.36 -9.04
N ARG A 87 -15.71 -11.38 -9.71
CA ARG A 87 -16.42 -12.62 -10.04
C ARG A 87 -15.86 -13.75 -9.20
N THR A 88 -16.55 -14.00 -8.09
CA THR A 88 -16.65 -15.33 -7.49
C THR A 88 -17.79 -16.06 -8.19
N ALA A 89 -17.52 -17.23 -8.79
CA ALA A 89 -18.47 -18.34 -9.01
C ALA A 89 -17.65 -19.45 -9.69
N SER A 90 -17.25 -20.48 -8.95
CA SER A 90 -17.99 -21.73 -8.72
C SER A 90 -17.57 -22.81 -9.72
N ALA A 91 -16.96 -23.86 -9.20
CA ALA A 91 -16.65 -25.10 -9.91
C ALA A 91 -17.94 -25.80 -10.39
N PRO A 92 -17.87 -26.62 -11.45
CA PRO A 92 -18.79 -27.75 -11.61
C PRO A 92 -18.17 -29.00 -10.99
N GLU A 93 -18.91 -29.62 -10.07
CA GLU A 93 -18.74 -31.03 -9.70
C GLU A 93 -19.11 -31.93 -10.89
N SER A 94 -18.27 -32.92 -11.20
CA SER A 94 -18.62 -34.23 -11.78
C SER A 94 -17.40 -35.15 -11.72
#